data_AF-A0A954G837-F1
#
_entry.id   AF-A0A954G837-F1
#
_cell.length_a   1.000
_cell.length_b   1.000
_cell.length_c   1.000
_cell.angle_alpha   90.00
_cell.angle_beta   90.00
_cell.angle_gamma   90.00
#
_symmetry.space_group_name_H-M   'P 1'
#
loop_
_entity.id
_entity.type
_entity.pdbx_description
1 polymer ?
#
loop_
_entity_poly.entity_id
_entity_poly.type
_entity_poly.pdbx_seq_one_letter_code
_entity_poly.pdbx_strand_id
1 'polypeptide(L)'
;MTVRLFPEFVSDSRHSSGRLFQSRFVYALILCFLGLELFPLSTAQAGEVELEHGTIIRGSLVPILGLTDTLAAKLEGDVPPQESARTFDGAPIYLVDDGMVRYFVPRRQVVRKNHDQELSRLETFKLPQRVTGRNQMLKTVGSYIDVTDFDEFGRRTVTLNTSKGNLPLLQGVTEITPEYLKVTGLKQQWDLGLRTTSIKEENLDAMLNRAIDQLNPNERIAVARFYIQAGLYLPAGKAFENIERDFPEYKDKIASYVTELRTLQSQQLLDELNQRRKAGQHRLAQNAILKFPTDNVAQSILRQIREVQDEYHQQQEQIDKAQIRLGELEAEIEDPETRNLLQAYRREVMSQLSFETIGRLGAFLNLESDESLSAREKLALAYSGWIVGAANVATDLNTALNLWTARAQVLEYLRSENEQLNDQMLETLSKLEGVSAAVVKQMIPLLPPILDAPVRDISNSFPVHVTDPNAEIPVSYSVLLPIEYDPHHTYPMIVALRPSTLDANSVLGWWGKYKNGPGQSQRRGYIVIAPEYLSKDQENYEDNVTAHYAVIESIRDARKRFNVDSDRVFLSGHGTGADAAFDIGMSHPDLFAGVMPIAGKTSAFNLHYWQ
;
A
#
# COMPACT_ATOMS: atom_id res chain seq x y z
N MET A 1 11.10 -7.17 -4.50
CA MET A 1 11.12 -7.43 -3.05
C MET A 1 10.44 -8.76 -2.67
N THR A 2 9.46 -9.29 -3.40
CA THR A 2 8.96 -10.68 -3.26
C THR A 2 9.67 -11.70 -4.17
N VAL A 3 10.33 -11.25 -5.24
CA VAL A 3 11.08 -12.13 -6.17
C VAL A 3 12.30 -12.81 -5.52
N ARG A 4 12.60 -12.51 -4.25
CA ARG A 4 13.63 -13.21 -3.47
C ARG A 4 13.10 -14.30 -2.53
N LEU A 5 11.78 -14.45 -2.34
CA LEU A 5 11.22 -15.41 -1.37
C LEU A 5 11.30 -16.88 -1.82
N PHE A 6 11.65 -17.14 -3.09
CA PHE A 6 11.96 -18.45 -3.63
C PHE A 6 13.31 -18.37 -4.37
N PRO A 7 14.37 -19.06 -3.91
CA PRO A 7 15.72 -18.88 -4.46
C PRO A 7 15.93 -19.60 -5.80
N GLU A 8 16.57 -18.92 -6.75
CA GLU A 8 17.28 -19.51 -7.89
C GLU A 8 18.79 -19.34 -7.66
N PHE A 9 19.55 -20.44 -7.80
CA PHE A 9 21.00 -20.52 -7.57
C PHE A 9 21.79 -20.30 -8.86
N VAL A 10 22.80 -19.41 -8.86
CA VAL A 10 23.97 -19.51 -9.75
C VAL A 10 25.25 -19.01 -9.05
N SER A 11 26.34 -19.72 -9.31
CA SER A 11 27.65 -19.75 -8.67
C SER A 11 28.61 -18.62 -9.02
N ASP A 12 29.45 -18.30 -8.04
CA ASP A 12 30.54 -17.32 -8.02
C ASP A 12 31.86 -17.85 -8.59
N SER A 13 32.77 -16.95 -9.04
CA SER A 13 34.22 -17.13 -8.80
C SER A 13 35.09 -15.89 -9.12
N ARG A 14 35.76 -15.39 -8.05
CA ARG A 14 37.20 -15.00 -7.89
C ARG A 14 37.76 -13.84 -8.77
N HIS A 15 38.74 -13.02 -8.39
CA HIS A 15 39.87 -13.12 -7.44
C HIS A 15 40.37 -11.73 -6.98
N SER A 16 41.08 -11.77 -5.85
CA SER A 16 41.79 -10.78 -5.04
C SER A 16 42.91 -9.92 -5.65
N SER A 17 43.15 -8.74 -5.04
CA SER A 17 44.43 -8.21 -4.47
C SER A 17 44.32 -6.69 -4.36
N GLY A 18 44.68 -5.95 -3.31
CA GLY A 18 45.57 -6.14 -2.18
C GLY A 18 46.62 -5.02 -2.22
N ARG A 19 46.62 -4.06 -1.26
CA ARG A 19 47.82 -3.49 -0.61
C ARG A 19 47.51 -2.33 0.36
N LEU A 20 48.21 -2.43 1.48
CA LEU A 20 48.30 -1.52 2.62
C LEU A 20 48.99 -0.20 2.29
N PHE A 21 48.65 0.88 3.02
CA PHE A 21 49.67 1.83 3.49
C PHE A 21 49.30 2.44 4.86
N GLN A 22 50.33 2.54 5.70
CA GLN A 22 50.31 2.84 7.13
C GLN A 22 50.45 4.35 7.45
N SER A 23 49.70 4.79 8.48
CA SER A 23 50.16 5.65 9.59
C SER A 23 50.50 7.14 9.27
N ARG A 24 50.44 8.16 10.14
CA ARG A 24 50.43 8.25 11.62
C ARG A 24 50.36 9.75 12.07
N PHE A 25 50.05 10.02 13.35
CA PHE A 25 50.29 11.25 14.16
C PHE A 25 49.54 12.58 13.84
N VAL A 26 49.16 13.48 14.78
CA VAL A 26 48.91 13.51 16.26
C VAL A 26 48.31 14.89 16.64
N TYR A 27 47.56 14.90 17.76
CA TYR A 27 47.07 15.98 18.65
C TYR A 27 47.32 17.48 18.36
N ALA A 28 46.28 18.30 18.58
CA ALA A 28 46.30 19.37 19.60
C ALA A 28 44.90 19.93 19.88
N LEU A 29 44.58 20.06 21.17
CA LEU A 29 43.46 20.80 21.76
C LEU A 29 43.53 22.30 21.46
N ILE A 30 42.38 22.99 21.44
CA ILE A 30 42.04 24.05 22.41
C ILE A 30 40.60 24.55 22.19
N LEU A 31 39.91 24.69 23.33
CA LEU A 31 38.62 25.30 23.57
C LEU A 31 38.48 26.71 23.00
N CYS A 32 37.30 27.01 22.44
CA CYS A 32 36.67 28.33 22.60
C CYS A 32 35.14 28.16 22.49
N PHE A 33 34.48 28.36 23.63
CA PHE A 33 33.05 28.59 23.77
C PHE A 33 32.66 29.84 22.99
N LEU A 34 31.59 29.78 22.18
CA LEU A 34 30.77 30.94 21.85
C LEU A 34 29.36 30.46 21.45
N GLY A 35 28.39 31.06 22.14
CA GLY A 35 27.00 30.62 22.24
C GLY A 35 26.27 30.54 20.91
N LEU A 36 25.54 29.43 20.77
CA LEU A 36 24.43 29.27 19.85
C LEU A 36 23.19 29.08 20.71
N GLU A 37 22.18 29.92 20.48
CA GLU A 37 20.83 29.75 21.03
C GLU A 37 20.30 28.37 20.63
N LEU A 38 20.40 27.43 21.56
CA LEU A 38 19.66 26.19 21.55
C LEU A 38 18.27 26.53 22.08
N PHE A 39 17.26 26.49 21.22
CA PHE A 39 15.88 26.31 21.67
C PHE A 39 15.86 25.10 22.62
N PRO A 40 15.35 25.23 23.86
CA PRO A 40 15.18 24.06 24.72
C PRO A 40 14.08 23.20 24.08
N LEU A 41 14.47 22.09 23.46
CA LEU A 41 13.54 21.00 23.18
C LEU A 41 12.93 20.59 24.51
N SER A 42 11.59 20.70 24.64
CA SER A 42 10.85 19.91 25.63
C SER A 42 11.40 18.49 25.58
N THR A 43 11.79 17.94 26.73
CA THR A 43 12.47 16.65 26.85
C THR A 43 11.61 15.58 26.16
N ALA A 44 12.02 15.19 24.97
CA ALA A 44 11.40 14.11 24.22
C ALA A 44 11.55 12.82 25.04
N GLN A 45 10.43 12.20 25.39
CA GLN A 45 10.42 10.91 26.09
C GLN A 45 10.08 9.83 25.08
N ALA A 46 10.83 8.73 25.12
CA ALA A 46 10.50 7.54 24.36
C ALA A 46 9.10 7.04 24.78
N GLY A 47 8.26 6.72 23.81
CA GLY A 47 6.94 6.22 24.10
C GLY A 47 6.20 5.66 22.89
N GLU A 48 4.99 5.20 23.15
CA GLU A 48 4.07 4.74 22.13
C GLU A 48 2.69 5.36 22.31
N VAL A 49 2.01 5.57 21.19
CA VAL A 49 0.66 6.09 21.07
C VAL A 49 -0.19 5.03 20.39
N GLU A 50 -1.24 4.58 21.06
CA GLU A 50 -2.25 3.68 20.51
C GLU A 50 -3.45 4.48 20.02
N LEU A 51 -3.82 4.30 18.75
CA LEU A 51 -4.95 4.97 18.11
C LEU A 51 -6.25 4.18 18.30
N GLU A 52 -7.40 4.84 18.15
CA GLU A 52 -8.74 4.21 18.25
C GLU A 52 -8.91 2.97 17.37
N HIS A 53 -8.26 2.95 16.21
CA HIS A 53 -8.27 1.83 15.28
C HIS A 53 -7.18 0.77 15.56
N GLY A 54 -6.53 0.83 16.72
CA GLY A 54 -5.55 -0.16 17.20
C GLY A 54 -4.14 0.00 16.64
N THR A 55 -3.86 1.04 15.83
CA THR A 55 -2.49 1.29 15.37
C THR A 55 -1.64 1.81 16.51
N ILE A 56 -0.46 1.22 16.68
CA ILE A 56 0.54 1.62 17.67
C ILE A 56 1.68 2.31 16.95
N ILE A 57 1.91 3.58 17.27
CA ILE A 57 3.01 4.38 16.74
C ILE A 57 4.04 4.54 17.85
N ARG A 58 5.30 4.21 17.57
CA ARG A 58 6.40 4.26 18.54
C ARG A 58 7.41 5.32 18.14
N GLY A 59 7.95 6.03 19.13
CA GLY A 59 8.96 7.04 18.89
C GLY A 59 9.10 8.03 20.04
N SER A 60 9.76 9.14 19.76
CA SER A 60 9.88 10.28 20.66
C SER A 60 8.59 11.08 20.67
N LEU A 61 7.94 11.17 21.83
CA LEU A 61 6.66 11.87 21.98
C LEU A 61 6.88 13.36 22.28
N VAL A 62 6.25 14.22 21.47
CA VAL A 62 6.30 15.68 21.61
C VAL A 62 4.88 16.25 21.48
N PRO A 63 4.36 16.99 22.48
CA PRO A 63 3.09 17.68 22.34
C PRO A 63 3.20 18.88 21.38
N ILE A 64 2.26 19.03 20.45
CA ILE A 64 2.16 20.18 19.55
C ILE A 64 0.97 21.05 19.97
N LEU A 65 1.25 22.32 20.26
CA LEU A 65 0.24 23.33 20.57
C LEU A 65 -0.48 23.80 19.31
N GLY A 66 -1.76 24.17 19.44
CA GLY A 66 -2.54 24.70 18.33
C GLY A 66 -2.06 26.09 17.90
N LEU A 67 -2.30 26.45 16.63
CA LEU A 67 -1.98 27.77 16.08
C LEU A 67 -2.62 28.92 16.89
N THR A 68 -3.80 28.70 17.47
CA THR A 68 -4.51 29.67 18.32
C THR A 68 -3.74 30.05 19.57
N ASP A 69 -3.04 29.11 20.22
CA ASP A 69 -2.28 29.39 21.43
C ASP A 69 -0.99 30.16 21.12
N THR A 70 -0.36 29.85 19.97
CA THR A 70 0.81 30.60 19.49
C THR A 70 0.47 32.01 18.99
N LEU A 71 -0.75 32.20 18.47
CA LEU A 71 -1.26 33.51 18.06
C LEU A 71 -1.71 34.34 19.28
N ALA A 72 -2.37 33.71 20.27
CA ALA A 72 -2.72 34.32 21.54
C ALA A 72 -1.48 34.78 22.31
N ALA A 73 -0.42 33.95 22.37
CA ALA A 73 0.85 34.32 22.98
C ALA A 73 1.55 35.49 22.27
N LYS A 74 1.35 35.66 20.95
CA LYS A 74 1.86 36.82 20.18
C LYS A 74 1.01 38.08 20.39
N LEU A 75 -0.29 37.94 20.64
CA LEU A 75 -1.22 39.05 20.87
C LEU A 75 -1.12 39.62 22.29
N GLU A 76 -0.71 38.82 23.27
CA GLU A 76 -0.55 39.26 24.67
C GLU A 76 0.73 40.06 24.96
N GLY A 77 1.62 40.25 23.98
CA GLY A 77 2.75 41.17 24.04
C GLY A 77 3.88 40.76 24.98
N ASP A 78 5.03 40.34 24.43
CA ASP A 78 6.37 40.24 25.05
C ASP A 78 6.50 39.80 26.52
N VAL A 79 5.54 39.03 27.03
CA VAL A 79 5.77 38.16 28.18
C VAL A 79 6.19 36.83 27.59
N PRO A 80 7.48 36.43 27.68
CA PRO A 80 7.85 35.07 27.32
C PRO A 80 6.95 34.15 28.13
N PRO A 81 6.21 33.21 27.50
CA PRO A 81 5.34 32.32 28.24
C PRO A 81 6.20 31.69 29.31
N GLN A 82 5.87 31.92 30.59
CA GLN A 82 6.49 31.16 31.66
C GLN A 82 6.37 29.69 31.24
N GLU A 83 7.52 29.07 31.00
CA GLU A 83 7.72 27.64 30.77
C GLU A 83 7.28 26.88 32.04
N SER A 84 6.02 27.02 32.43
CA SER A 84 5.33 25.94 33.09
C SER A 84 5.36 24.81 32.08
N ALA A 85 6.02 23.72 32.44
CA ALA A 85 6.01 22.47 31.67
C ALA A 85 4.54 22.08 31.42
N ARG A 86 3.96 22.54 30.31
CA ARG A 86 2.57 22.26 29.97
C ARG A 86 2.52 20.79 29.57
N THR A 87 1.85 19.99 30.39
CA THR A 87 1.79 18.54 30.29
C THR A 87 1.08 18.09 29.00
N PHE A 88 1.29 16.83 28.61
CA PHE A 88 0.61 16.18 27.48
C PHE A 88 -0.93 16.31 27.51
N ASP A 89 -1.52 16.67 28.66
CA ASP A 89 -2.96 16.73 28.89
C ASP A 89 -3.66 18.00 28.36
N GLY A 90 -2.96 18.86 27.61
CA GLY A 90 -3.54 20.04 26.94
C GLY A 90 -3.37 20.13 25.42
N ALA A 91 -2.44 19.37 24.82
CA ALA A 91 -2.08 19.55 23.41
C ALA A 91 -3.12 18.93 22.45
N PRO A 92 -3.57 19.64 21.39
CA PRO A 92 -4.51 19.08 20.41
C PRO A 92 -3.89 18.02 19.51
N ILE A 93 -2.56 18.03 19.33
CA ILE A 93 -1.83 17.12 18.45
C ILE A 93 -0.62 16.55 19.22
N TYR A 94 -0.35 15.26 19.02
CA TYR A 94 0.89 14.63 19.43
C TYR A 94 1.75 14.36 18.20
N LEU A 95 3.00 14.81 18.25
CA LEU A 95 4.05 14.37 17.35
C LEU A 95 4.73 13.13 17.94
N VAL A 96 4.82 12.08 17.13
CA VAL A 96 5.66 10.91 17.40
C VAL A 96 6.77 10.90 16.35
N ASP A 97 8.02 11.07 16.76
CA ASP A 97 9.18 11.04 15.88
C ASP A 97 9.94 9.72 16.07
N ASP A 98 9.87 8.82 15.09
CA ASP A 98 10.56 7.53 15.12
C ASP A 98 12.02 7.60 14.64
N GLY A 99 12.50 8.81 14.30
CA GLY A 99 13.83 9.08 13.73
C GLY A 99 13.84 9.19 12.20
N MET A 100 12.85 8.61 11.51
CA MET A 100 12.70 8.68 10.05
C MET A 100 11.39 9.37 9.64
N VAL A 101 10.32 9.13 10.37
CA VAL A 101 8.95 9.59 10.13
C VAL A 101 8.46 10.36 11.34
N ARG A 102 7.81 11.49 11.04
CA ARG A 102 7.11 12.31 12.02
C ARG A 102 5.62 12.10 11.86
N TYR A 103 5.00 11.46 12.84
CA TYR A 103 3.57 11.22 12.88
C TYR A 103 2.88 12.35 13.65
N PHE A 104 1.97 13.06 13.00
CA PHE A 104 1.15 14.09 13.64
C PHE A 104 -0.23 13.50 13.89
N VAL A 105 -0.53 13.19 15.15
CA VAL A 105 -1.74 12.48 15.55
C VAL A 105 -2.67 13.42 16.32
N PRO A 106 -3.94 13.56 15.91
CA PRO A 106 -4.93 14.29 16.70
C PRO A 106 -5.13 13.60 18.05
N ARG A 107 -5.05 14.34 19.15
CA ARG A 107 -5.24 13.81 20.51
C ARG A 107 -6.52 12.99 20.66
N ARG A 108 -7.60 13.44 20.02
CA ARG A 108 -8.91 12.77 20.05
C ARG A 108 -8.89 11.32 19.57
N GLN A 109 -7.91 10.94 18.75
CA GLN A 109 -7.77 9.57 18.24
C GLN A 109 -6.86 8.70 19.12
N VAL A 110 -6.27 9.24 20.19
CA VAL A 110 -5.33 8.50 21.06
C VAL A 110 -6.08 7.88 22.23
N VAL A 111 -6.05 6.55 22.30
CA VAL A 111 -6.67 5.77 23.37
C VAL A 111 -5.69 5.55 24.53
N ARG A 112 -4.43 5.23 24.22
CA ARG A 112 -3.42 4.93 25.23
C ARG A 112 -2.09 5.58 24.90
N LYS A 113 -1.38 5.99 25.95
CA LYS A 113 0.02 6.40 25.90
C LYS A 113 0.81 5.55 26.87
N ASN A 114 2.01 5.18 26.48
CA ASN A 114 2.95 4.49 27.35
C ASN A 114 4.33 5.12 27.18
N HIS A 115 4.90 5.60 28.29
CA HIS A 115 6.16 6.35 28.33
C HIS A 115 7.31 5.55 28.96
N ASP A 116 7.05 4.28 29.31
CA ASP A 116 7.98 3.41 30.06
C ASP A 116 8.67 2.37 29.15
N GLN A 117 8.76 2.63 27.85
CA GLN A 117 9.46 1.72 26.93
C GLN A 117 10.94 2.11 26.77
N GLU A 118 11.81 1.13 27.04
CA GLU A 118 13.19 1.16 26.60
C GLU A 118 13.28 0.92 25.08
N LEU A 119 13.69 1.93 24.32
CA LEU A 119 14.10 1.79 22.91
C LEU A 119 15.39 0.94 22.73
N SER A 120 16.01 0.48 23.83
CA SER A 120 17.29 -0.26 23.89
C SER A 120 17.21 -1.71 23.36
N ARG A 121 16.05 -2.16 22.88
CA ARG A 121 15.83 -3.56 22.49
C ARG A 121 16.41 -3.93 21.12
N LEU A 122 16.65 -2.95 20.25
CA LEU A 122 17.08 -3.18 18.86
C LEU A 122 18.61 -3.18 18.74
N GLU A 123 19.13 -4.14 17.98
CA GLU A 123 20.55 -4.21 17.64
C GLU A 123 20.93 -3.00 16.80
N THR A 124 21.89 -2.20 17.27
CA THR A 124 22.27 -0.94 16.62
C THR A 124 23.77 -0.88 16.42
N PHE A 125 24.21 -0.53 15.21
CA PHE A 125 25.62 -0.45 14.85
C PHE A 125 26.01 0.98 14.53
N LYS A 126 27.08 1.47 15.15
CA LYS A 126 27.62 2.81 14.89
C LYS A 126 28.73 2.75 13.85
N LEU A 127 28.64 3.62 12.85
CA LEU A 127 29.69 3.80 11.84
C LEU A 127 30.35 5.17 12.05
N PRO A 128 31.60 5.24 12.53
CA PRO A 128 32.28 6.51 12.76
C PRO A 128 32.46 7.31 11.46
N GLN A 129 31.92 8.54 11.44
CA GLN A 129 32.10 9.48 10.33
C GLN A 129 32.82 10.75 10.79
N ARG A 130 33.65 11.31 9.90
CA ARG A 130 34.27 12.62 10.11
C ARG A 130 33.40 13.70 9.46
N VAL A 131 32.66 14.46 10.27
CA VAL A 131 31.84 15.58 9.82
C VAL A 131 32.63 16.88 9.95
N THR A 132 32.84 17.59 8.85
CA THR A 132 33.64 18.82 8.80
C THR A 132 32.82 20.09 8.52
N GLY A 133 31.53 19.97 8.17
CA GLY A 133 30.75 21.08 7.61
C GLY A 133 29.47 21.44 8.33
N ARG A 134 29.51 21.62 9.66
CA ARG A 134 28.32 21.89 10.48
C ARG A 134 27.60 23.23 10.21
N ASN A 135 28.20 24.16 9.47
CA ASN A 135 27.68 25.54 9.34
C ASN A 135 27.14 25.92 7.94
N GLN A 136 27.12 24.98 6.97
CA GLN A 136 26.62 25.27 5.62
C GLN A 136 25.31 24.52 5.36
N MET A 137 24.19 25.18 5.67
CA MET A 137 22.84 24.69 5.39
C MET A 137 22.49 24.90 3.91
N LEU A 138 21.91 23.88 3.27
CA LEU A 138 21.37 24.01 1.92
C LEU A 138 19.96 24.61 2.00
N LYS A 139 19.82 25.86 1.55
CA LYS A 139 18.53 26.57 1.52
C LYS A 139 17.59 26.05 0.43
N THR A 140 18.14 25.45 -0.62
CA THR A 140 17.37 24.91 -1.75
C THR A 140 18.04 23.63 -2.22
N VAL A 141 17.27 22.55 -2.27
CA VAL A 141 17.67 21.27 -2.82
C VAL A 141 17.04 21.20 -4.21
N GLY A 142 17.87 21.18 -5.26
CA GLY A 142 17.37 20.92 -6.62
C GLY A 142 17.25 19.43 -6.91
N SER A 143 16.96 19.07 -8.15
CA SER A 143 16.76 17.66 -8.53
C SER A 143 18.02 16.81 -8.36
N TYR A 144 17.83 15.54 -8.03
CA TYR A 144 18.89 14.55 -7.99
C TYR A 144 19.36 14.25 -9.42
N ILE A 145 20.65 14.41 -9.67
CA ILE A 145 21.30 14.04 -10.95
C ILE A 145 21.81 12.61 -10.84
N ASP A 146 22.53 12.32 -9.75
CA ASP A 146 23.13 11.01 -9.51
C ASP A 146 23.17 10.73 -8.01
N VAL A 147 23.00 9.46 -7.65
CA VAL A 147 23.08 8.98 -6.28
C VAL A 147 23.88 7.68 -6.31
N THR A 148 25.13 7.75 -5.85
CA THR A 148 25.95 6.55 -5.75
C THR A 148 25.42 5.64 -4.65
N ASP A 149 25.74 4.35 -4.76
CA ASP A 149 25.59 3.43 -3.65
C ASP A 149 26.49 3.82 -2.46
N PHE A 150 26.18 3.28 -1.29
CA PHE A 150 27.06 3.34 -0.12
C PHE A 150 28.22 2.35 -0.27
N ASP A 151 29.43 2.80 0.08
CA ASP A 151 30.58 1.92 0.26
C ASP A 151 30.56 1.17 1.61
N GLU A 152 31.55 0.32 1.86
CA GLU A 152 31.69 -0.44 3.12
C GLU A 152 31.89 0.45 4.37
N PHE A 153 32.26 1.72 4.19
CA PHE A 153 32.38 2.70 5.27
C PHE A 153 31.09 3.52 5.44
N GLY A 154 30.04 3.18 4.70
CA GLY A 154 28.76 3.88 4.71
C GLY A 154 28.80 5.26 4.08
N ARG A 155 29.68 5.51 3.11
CA ARG A 155 29.78 6.81 2.43
C ARG A 155 29.21 6.72 1.01
N ARG A 156 28.54 7.80 0.59
CA ARG A 156 28.06 7.96 -0.79
C ARG A 156 28.12 9.41 -1.24
N THR A 157 28.05 9.62 -2.55
CA THR A 157 27.92 10.94 -3.15
C THR A 157 26.53 11.10 -3.74
N VAL A 158 25.89 12.22 -3.41
CA VAL A 158 24.62 12.66 -3.99
C VAL A 158 24.89 13.92 -4.80
N THR A 159 24.68 13.88 -6.10
CA THR A 159 24.86 15.05 -6.97
C THR A 159 23.54 15.72 -7.20
N LEU A 160 23.41 16.97 -6.76
CA LEU A 160 22.22 17.79 -6.98
C LEU A 160 22.44 18.78 -8.12
N ASN A 161 21.40 19.03 -8.90
CA ASN A 161 21.36 20.20 -9.76
C ASN A 161 21.06 21.44 -8.90
N THR A 162 21.85 22.49 -9.00
CA THR A 162 21.59 23.76 -8.30
C THR A 162 21.70 24.92 -9.27
N SER A 163 21.20 26.10 -8.89
CA SER A 163 21.34 27.33 -9.69
C SER A 163 22.80 27.74 -9.93
N LYS A 164 23.75 27.19 -9.16
CA LYS A 164 25.19 27.40 -9.31
C LYS A 164 25.90 26.24 -10.01
N GLY A 165 25.15 25.31 -10.60
CA GLY A 165 25.64 24.09 -11.23
C GLY A 165 25.53 22.85 -10.35
N ASN A 166 26.16 21.76 -10.79
CA ASN A 166 26.08 20.47 -10.11
C ASN A 166 26.85 20.50 -8.78
N LEU A 167 26.16 20.20 -7.68
CA LEU A 167 26.73 20.18 -6.34
C LEU A 167 26.84 18.73 -5.85
N PRO A 168 28.05 18.16 -5.79
CA PRO A 168 28.28 16.86 -5.16
C PRO A 168 28.27 16.99 -3.64
N LEU A 169 27.32 16.32 -3.00
CA LEU A 169 27.16 16.25 -1.56
C LEU A 169 27.66 14.90 -1.05
N LEU A 170 28.64 14.94 -0.15
CA LEU A 170 29.16 13.74 0.48
C LEU A 170 28.31 13.40 1.70
N GLN A 171 27.75 12.21 1.73
CA GLN A 171 26.93 11.69 2.82
C GLN A 171 27.62 10.50 3.49
N GLY A 172 27.35 10.31 4.78
CA GLY A 172 27.86 9.21 5.57
C GLY A 172 26.81 8.64 6.54
N VAL A 173 26.71 7.32 6.60
CA VAL A 173 25.92 6.57 7.59
C VAL A 173 26.64 6.67 8.94
N THR A 174 25.92 7.11 9.96
CA THR A 174 26.43 7.23 11.33
C THR A 174 25.93 6.11 12.24
N GLU A 175 24.75 5.59 11.94
CA GLU A 175 24.07 4.59 12.72
C GLU A 175 23.20 3.72 11.80
N ILE A 176 23.20 2.42 12.06
CA ILE A 176 22.39 1.41 11.37
C ILE A 176 21.51 0.76 12.43
N THR A 177 20.20 0.92 12.30
CA THR A 177 19.18 0.25 13.11
C THR A 177 18.40 -0.74 12.23
N PRO A 178 17.64 -1.68 12.81
CA PRO A 178 16.85 -2.62 12.02
C PRO A 178 15.77 -1.93 11.17
N GLU A 179 15.35 -0.73 11.58
CA GLU A 179 14.28 0.03 10.94
C GLU A 179 14.81 1.06 9.93
N TYR A 180 15.89 1.77 10.28
CA TYR A 180 16.47 2.82 9.45
C TYR A 180 17.99 3.00 9.63
N LEU A 181 18.62 3.65 8.65
CA LEU A 181 19.98 4.19 8.72
C LEU A 181 19.91 5.69 8.95
N LYS A 182 20.73 6.19 9.87
CA LYS A 182 20.93 7.62 10.08
C LYS A 182 22.05 8.13 9.19
N VAL A 183 21.73 8.99 8.24
CA VAL A 183 22.67 9.52 7.24
C VAL A 183 22.85 11.02 7.45
N THR A 184 24.10 11.45 7.56
CA THR A 184 24.48 12.88 7.68
C THR A 184 25.29 13.33 6.47
N GLY A 185 25.16 14.60 6.10
CA GLY A 185 26.12 15.29 5.24
C GLY A 185 27.45 15.41 5.96
N LEU A 186 28.55 15.06 5.28
CA LEU A 186 29.90 15.16 5.85
C LEU A 186 30.48 16.57 5.73
N LYS A 187 30.07 17.31 4.69
CA LYS A 187 30.53 18.67 4.38
C LYS A 187 29.45 19.74 4.46
N GLN A 188 28.17 19.37 4.53
CA GLN A 188 27.04 20.28 4.61
C GLN A 188 26.10 19.82 5.71
N GLN A 189 25.32 20.74 6.26
CA GLN A 189 24.26 20.40 7.22
C GLN A 189 23.11 19.73 6.46
N TRP A 190 23.04 18.41 6.60
CA TRP A 190 22.01 17.56 6.00
C TRP A 190 21.85 16.33 6.88
N ASP A 191 20.66 16.06 7.39
CA ASP A 191 20.34 14.82 8.08
C ASP A 191 19.14 14.16 7.43
N LEU A 192 19.19 12.84 7.23
CA LEU A 192 18.04 12.06 6.76
C LEU A 192 18.04 10.64 7.35
N GLY A 193 16.85 10.06 7.46
CA GLY A 193 16.65 8.64 7.72
C GLY A 193 16.41 7.89 6.42
N LEU A 194 17.03 6.72 6.24
CA LEU A 194 16.73 5.79 5.15
C LEU A 194 16.27 4.46 5.71
N ARG A 195 15.15 3.92 5.23
CA ARG A 195 14.71 2.59 5.65
C ARG A 195 15.80 1.55 5.36
N THR A 196 16.12 0.71 6.34
CA THR A 196 17.18 -0.31 6.23
C THR A 196 16.95 -1.24 5.04
N THR A 197 15.70 -1.62 4.82
CA THR A 197 15.30 -2.49 3.72
C THR A 197 15.38 -1.82 2.34
N SER A 198 15.63 -0.51 2.25
CA SER A 198 15.84 0.22 0.99
C SER A 198 17.31 0.20 0.53
N ILE A 199 18.23 -0.25 1.39
CA ILE A 199 19.65 -0.40 1.06
C ILE A 199 19.87 -1.75 0.37
N LYS A 200 20.76 -1.79 -0.63
CA LYS A 200 21.15 -3.05 -1.27
C LYS A 200 21.76 -3.98 -0.22
N GLU A 201 21.31 -5.24 -0.20
CA GLU A 201 21.76 -6.29 0.75
C GLU A 201 23.29 -6.33 0.83
N GLU A 202 23.97 -6.36 -0.31
CA GLU A 202 25.44 -6.40 -0.41
C GLU A 202 26.13 -5.23 0.31
N ASN A 203 25.57 -4.01 0.17
CA ASN A 203 26.14 -2.81 0.79
C ASN A 203 25.84 -2.76 2.29
N LEU A 204 24.65 -3.20 2.69
CA LEU A 204 24.26 -3.32 4.09
C LEU A 204 25.17 -4.33 4.81
N ASP A 205 25.37 -5.49 4.20
CA ASP A 205 26.28 -6.54 4.69
C ASP A 205 27.70 -6.02 4.82
N ALA A 206 28.22 -5.31 3.81
CA ALA A 206 29.56 -4.74 3.86
C ALA A 206 29.72 -3.72 5.01
N MET A 207 28.74 -2.83 5.20
CA MET A 207 28.75 -1.86 6.29
C MET A 207 28.67 -2.51 7.68
N LEU A 208 27.80 -3.50 7.85
CA LEU A 208 27.65 -4.24 9.12
C LEU A 208 28.93 -5.02 9.43
N ASN A 209 29.49 -5.72 8.44
CA ASN A 209 30.75 -6.46 8.59
C ASN A 209 31.92 -5.56 8.94
N ARG A 210 31.89 -4.29 8.50
CA ARG A 210 32.89 -3.28 8.86
C ARG A 210 32.71 -2.74 10.29
N ALA A 211 31.51 -2.79 10.82
CA ALA A 211 31.17 -2.28 12.15
C ALA A 211 31.48 -3.27 13.28
N ILE A 212 31.79 -4.53 12.97
CA ILE A 212 32.04 -5.61 13.94
C ILE A 212 33.43 -6.23 13.80
N ASP A 213 33.90 -6.87 14.88
CA ASP A 213 35.02 -7.82 14.83
C ASP A 213 34.53 -9.18 14.30
N GLN A 214 34.98 -9.52 13.11
CA GLN A 214 34.67 -10.78 12.44
C GLN A 214 35.22 -12.01 13.18
N LEU A 215 36.19 -11.86 14.09
CA LEU A 215 36.69 -12.96 14.90
C LEU A 215 35.88 -13.14 16.19
N ASN A 216 34.95 -12.24 16.49
CA ASN A 216 34.06 -12.32 17.64
C ASN A 216 32.70 -12.93 17.24
N PRO A 217 32.42 -14.19 17.60
CA PRO A 217 31.15 -14.84 17.25
C PRO A 217 29.92 -14.15 17.85
N ASN A 218 30.04 -13.48 19.00
CA ASN A 218 28.89 -12.77 19.60
C ASN A 218 28.48 -11.55 18.77
N GLU A 219 29.43 -10.84 18.16
CA GLU A 219 29.12 -9.71 17.29
C GLU A 219 28.51 -10.16 15.96
N ARG A 220 28.94 -11.30 15.42
CA ARG A 220 28.27 -11.93 14.27
C ARG A 220 26.84 -12.37 14.62
N ILE A 221 26.60 -12.90 15.82
CA ILE A 221 25.25 -13.22 16.31
C ILE A 221 24.41 -11.95 16.40
N ALA A 222 24.97 -10.82 16.86
CA ALA A 222 24.26 -9.54 16.89
C ALA A 222 23.83 -9.09 15.47
N VAL A 223 24.69 -9.27 14.47
CA VAL A 223 24.34 -9.01 13.06
C VAL A 223 23.23 -9.95 12.56
N ALA A 224 23.27 -11.24 12.91
CA ALA A 224 22.21 -12.18 12.56
C ALA A 224 20.86 -11.81 13.21
N ARG A 225 20.88 -11.39 14.49
CA ARG A 225 19.70 -10.88 15.22
C ARG A 225 19.18 -9.58 14.62
N PHE A 226 20.07 -8.69 14.20
CA PHE A 226 19.72 -7.46 13.48
C PHE A 226 18.92 -7.78 12.22
N TYR A 227 19.35 -8.75 11.41
CA TYR A 227 18.61 -9.15 10.22
C TYR A 227 17.23 -9.72 10.57
N ILE A 228 17.09 -10.51 11.64
CA ILE A 228 15.78 -10.95 12.14
C ILE A 228 14.90 -9.73 12.47
N GLN A 229 15.41 -8.79 13.26
CA GLN A 229 14.69 -7.60 13.69
C GLN A 229 14.30 -6.69 12.51
N ALA A 230 15.11 -6.67 11.44
CA ALA A 230 14.85 -5.92 10.22
C ALA A 230 13.87 -6.64 9.26
N GLY A 231 13.41 -7.86 9.60
CA GLY A 231 12.58 -8.69 8.73
C GLY A 231 13.32 -9.27 7.51
N LEU A 232 14.66 -9.28 7.56
CA LEU A 232 15.57 -9.75 6.51
C LEU A 232 15.98 -11.20 6.79
N TYR A 233 15.02 -12.12 6.73
CA TYR A 233 15.22 -13.51 7.17
C TYR A 233 16.21 -14.32 6.32
N LEU A 234 16.30 -14.06 5.01
CA LEU A 234 17.26 -14.74 4.14
C LEU A 234 18.72 -14.37 4.49
N PRO A 235 19.09 -13.08 4.60
CA PRO A 235 20.38 -12.68 5.17
C PRO A 235 20.65 -13.25 6.57
N ALA A 236 19.64 -13.26 7.45
CA ALA A 236 19.79 -13.83 8.80
C ALA A 236 20.17 -15.32 8.76
N GLY A 237 19.52 -16.10 7.90
CA GLY A 237 19.81 -17.53 7.72
C GLY A 237 21.24 -17.77 7.27
N LYS A 238 21.69 -17.06 6.23
CA LYS A 238 23.08 -17.11 5.75
C LYS A 238 24.08 -16.73 6.85
N ALA A 239 23.76 -15.71 7.66
CA ALA A 239 24.61 -15.29 8.76
C ALA A 239 24.77 -16.39 9.82
N PHE A 240 23.68 -17.06 10.22
CA PHE A 240 23.76 -18.19 11.15
C PHE A 240 24.49 -19.41 10.56
N GLU A 241 24.28 -19.73 9.28
CA GLU A 241 25.02 -20.80 8.59
C GLU A 241 26.53 -20.54 8.58
N ASN A 242 26.94 -19.29 8.31
CA ASN A 242 28.34 -18.89 8.37
C ASN A 242 28.91 -18.97 9.78
N ILE A 243 28.13 -18.62 10.82
CA ILE A 243 28.56 -18.75 12.22
C ILE A 243 28.72 -20.22 12.59
N GLU A 244 27.78 -21.11 12.23
CA GLU A 244 27.88 -22.55 12.51
C GLU A 244 29.09 -23.18 11.81
N ARG A 245 29.39 -22.74 10.58
CA ARG A 245 30.56 -23.21 9.82
C ARG A 245 31.88 -22.75 10.44
N ASP A 246 31.98 -21.47 10.80
CA ASP A 246 33.24 -20.86 11.23
C ASP A 246 33.50 -21.06 12.74
N PHE A 247 32.44 -21.23 13.55
CA PHE A 247 32.46 -21.43 15.00
C PHE A 247 31.51 -22.57 15.43
N PRO A 248 31.84 -23.85 15.13
CA PRO A 248 30.96 -24.99 15.39
C PRO A 248 30.54 -25.14 16.86
N GLU A 249 31.36 -24.67 17.81
CA GLU A 249 31.07 -24.68 19.25
C GLU A 249 29.92 -23.76 19.67
N TYR A 250 29.49 -22.83 18.80
CA TYR A 250 28.35 -21.94 19.04
C TYR A 250 27.01 -22.52 18.56
N LYS A 251 27.00 -23.71 17.93
CA LYS A 251 25.80 -24.33 17.36
C LYS A 251 24.62 -24.39 18.33
N ASP A 252 24.86 -24.86 19.56
CA ASP A 252 23.80 -24.98 20.57
C ASP A 252 23.32 -23.60 21.05
N LYS A 253 24.22 -22.61 21.10
CA LYS A 253 23.90 -21.23 21.51
C LYS A 253 23.04 -20.51 20.47
N ILE A 254 23.21 -20.82 19.18
CA ILE A 254 22.42 -20.19 18.10
C ILE A 254 21.15 -20.97 17.74
N ALA A 255 21.01 -22.21 18.21
CA ALA A 255 19.89 -23.09 17.86
C ALA A 255 18.52 -22.44 18.10
N SER A 256 18.33 -21.76 19.24
CA SER A 256 17.07 -21.07 19.53
C SER A 256 16.76 -19.93 18.55
N TYR A 257 17.77 -19.15 18.15
CA TYR A 257 17.61 -18.07 17.18
C TYR A 257 17.31 -18.62 15.77
N VAL A 258 17.91 -19.74 15.38
CA VAL A 258 17.61 -20.40 14.11
C VAL A 258 16.18 -20.92 14.08
N THR A 259 15.70 -21.49 15.19
CA THR A 259 14.28 -21.90 15.32
C THR A 259 13.33 -20.71 15.27
N GLU A 260 13.64 -19.62 15.96
CA GLU A 260 12.86 -18.37 15.93
C GLU A 260 12.82 -17.78 14.50
N LEU A 261 13.97 -17.68 13.84
CA LEU A 261 14.10 -17.22 12.46
C LEU A 261 13.19 -18.00 11.52
N ARG A 262 13.22 -19.34 11.58
CA ARG A 262 12.37 -20.20 10.74
C ARG A 262 10.90 -19.93 11.00
N THR A 263 10.51 -19.79 12.26
CA THR A 263 9.13 -19.48 12.66
C THR A 263 8.68 -18.13 12.07
N LEU A 264 9.49 -17.08 12.22
CA LEU A 264 9.20 -15.75 11.69
C LEU A 264 9.16 -15.71 10.16
N GLN A 265 10.05 -16.45 9.49
CA GLN A 265 10.05 -16.58 8.04
C GLN A 265 8.77 -17.27 7.55
N SER A 266 8.37 -18.39 8.17
CA SER A 266 7.12 -19.07 7.83
C SER A 266 5.90 -18.20 8.08
N GLN A 267 5.90 -17.41 9.16
CA GLN A 267 4.83 -16.46 9.43
C GLN A 267 4.74 -15.38 8.35
N GLN A 268 5.88 -14.81 7.92
CA GLN A 268 5.89 -13.81 6.84
C GLN A 268 5.37 -14.38 5.51
N LEU A 269 5.68 -15.64 5.19
CA LEU A 269 5.14 -16.30 4.00
C LEU A 269 3.63 -16.50 4.10
N LEU A 270 3.13 -16.87 5.29
CA LEU A 270 1.69 -16.99 5.54
C LEU A 270 0.99 -15.62 5.45
N ASP A 271 1.60 -14.55 5.97
CA ASP A 271 1.07 -13.19 5.87
C ASP A 271 1.00 -12.73 4.41
N GLU A 272 2.03 -13.01 3.61
CA GLU A 272 2.04 -12.72 2.16
C GLU A 272 0.98 -13.55 1.43
N LEU A 273 0.79 -14.83 1.78
CA LEU A 273 -0.30 -15.66 1.25
C LEU A 273 -1.67 -15.03 1.54
N ASN A 274 -1.91 -14.66 2.80
CA ASN A 274 -3.16 -14.02 3.21
C ASN A 274 -3.37 -12.67 2.54
N GLN A 275 -2.30 -11.88 2.34
CA GLN A 275 -2.36 -10.62 1.59
C GLN A 275 -2.76 -10.84 0.14
N ARG A 276 -2.26 -11.89 -0.53
CA ARG A 276 -2.64 -12.26 -1.90
C ARG A 276 -4.11 -12.63 -2.00
N ARG A 277 -4.60 -13.45 -1.06
CA ARG A 277 -6.01 -13.82 -0.97
C ARG A 277 -6.90 -12.58 -0.82
N LYS A 278 -6.54 -11.67 0.10
CA LYS A 278 -7.25 -10.40 0.31
C LYS A 278 -7.22 -9.47 -0.90
N ALA A 279 -6.27 -9.64 -1.81
CA ALA A 279 -6.13 -8.84 -3.03
C ALA A 279 -6.78 -9.50 -4.26
N GLY A 280 -7.55 -10.59 -4.10
CA GLY A 280 -8.16 -11.34 -5.19
C GLY A 280 -7.20 -12.20 -6.02
N GLN A 281 -5.95 -12.36 -5.56
CA GLN A 281 -4.88 -13.05 -6.32
C GLN A 281 -4.89 -14.56 -6.05
N HIS A 282 -6.02 -15.20 -6.34
CA HIS A 282 -6.25 -16.60 -5.94
C HIS A 282 -5.28 -17.57 -6.60
N ARG A 283 -4.93 -17.38 -7.87
CA ARG A 283 -3.99 -18.29 -8.56
C ARG A 283 -2.57 -18.09 -8.02
N LEU A 284 -2.16 -16.87 -7.67
CA LEU A 284 -0.88 -16.65 -6.99
C LEU A 284 -0.88 -17.23 -5.57
N ALA A 285 -2.00 -17.17 -4.85
CA ALA A 285 -2.16 -17.76 -3.53
C ALA A 285 -2.03 -19.30 -3.57
N GLN A 286 -2.74 -19.96 -4.49
CA GLN A 286 -2.63 -21.41 -4.70
C GLN A 286 -1.20 -21.83 -5.06
N ASN A 287 -0.53 -21.09 -5.95
CA ASN A 287 0.88 -21.33 -6.27
C ASN A 287 1.82 -21.14 -5.07
N ALA A 288 1.52 -20.20 -4.17
CA ALA A 288 2.29 -19.99 -2.95
C ALA A 288 2.10 -21.14 -1.95
N ILE A 289 0.89 -21.70 -1.83
CA ILE A 289 0.60 -22.88 -1.00
C ILE A 289 1.43 -24.08 -1.48
N LEU A 290 1.45 -24.34 -2.79
CA LEU A 290 2.21 -25.46 -3.38
C LEU A 290 3.72 -25.37 -3.13
N LYS A 291 4.25 -24.15 -2.98
CA LYS A 291 5.68 -23.88 -2.74
C LYS A 291 6.00 -23.64 -1.26
N PHE A 292 5.01 -23.73 -0.37
CA PHE A 292 5.20 -23.40 1.03
C PHE A 292 6.12 -24.43 1.71
N PRO A 293 7.14 -24.00 2.48
CA PRO A 293 8.06 -24.93 3.14
C PRO A 293 7.33 -25.74 4.22
N THR A 294 7.56 -27.06 4.25
CA THR A 294 6.96 -27.97 5.24
C THR A 294 7.95 -28.36 6.35
N ASP A 295 9.24 -28.31 6.06
CA ASP A 295 10.28 -28.74 6.99
C ASP A 295 10.51 -27.73 8.11
N ASN A 296 10.54 -28.22 9.36
CA ASN A 296 10.83 -27.42 10.56
C ASN A 296 9.91 -26.19 10.75
N VAL A 297 8.68 -26.24 10.24
CA VAL A 297 7.66 -25.20 10.42
C VAL A 297 6.77 -25.54 11.61
N ALA A 298 6.36 -24.52 12.36
CA ALA A 298 5.42 -24.68 13.47
C ALA A 298 4.11 -25.34 13.01
N GLN A 299 3.63 -26.33 13.77
CA GLN A 299 2.41 -27.08 13.43
C GLN A 299 1.16 -26.18 13.33
N SER A 300 1.11 -25.08 14.07
CA SER A 300 0.06 -24.07 13.99
C SER A 300 0.02 -23.36 12.62
N ILE A 301 1.18 -23.10 12.01
CA ILE A 301 1.29 -22.50 10.67
C ILE A 301 0.89 -23.55 9.62
N LEU A 302 1.40 -24.78 9.72
CA LEU A 302 1.03 -25.86 8.80
C LEU A 302 -0.46 -26.23 8.87
N ARG A 303 -1.10 -26.07 10.03
CA ARG A 303 -2.55 -26.22 10.16
C ARG A 303 -3.28 -25.09 9.41
N GLN A 304 -2.88 -23.83 9.60
CA GLN A 304 -3.47 -22.70 8.86
C GLN A 304 -3.31 -22.86 7.35
N ILE A 305 -2.14 -23.28 6.86
CA ILE A 305 -1.94 -23.53 5.42
C ILE A 305 -2.88 -24.63 4.90
N ARG A 306 -3.08 -25.72 5.66
CA ARG A 306 -4.04 -26.77 5.31
C ARG A 306 -5.47 -26.26 5.30
N GLU A 307 -5.87 -25.48 6.31
CA GLU A 307 -7.20 -24.84 6.36
C GLU A 307 -7.43 -23.99 5.10
N VAL A 308 -6.46 -23.15 4.71
CA VAL A 308 -6.54 -22.36 3.47
C VAL A 308 -6.60 -23.23 2.22
N GLN A 309 -5.82 -24.31 2.17
CA GLN A 309 -5.82 -25.23 1.04
C GLN A 309 -7.17 -25.94 0.89
N ASP A 310 -7.74 -26.42 2.01
CA ASP A 310 -9.02 -27.11 2.06
C ASP A 310 -10.16 -26.16 1.64
N GLU A 311 -10.12 -24.89 2.07
CA GLU A 311 -11.06 -23.85 1.61
C GLU A 311 -11.04 -23.69 0.08
N TYR A 312 -9.85 -23.63 -0.53
CA TYR A 312 -9.72 -23.54 -1.99
C TYR A 312 -10.24 -24.78 -2.70
N HIS A 313 -9.95 -25.99 -2.18
CA HIS A 313 -10.47 -27.23 -2.74
C HIS A 313 -12.00 -27.27 -2.68
N GLN A 314 -12.57 -26.95 -1.52
CA GLN A 314 -14.02 -26.92 -1.34
C GLN A 314 -14.69 -25.91 -2.28
N GLN A 315 -14.14 -24.70 -2.41
CA GLN A 315 -14.69 -23.71 -3.34
C GLN A 315 -14.59 -24.16 -4.80
N GLN A 316 -13.50 -24.82 -5.19
CA GLN A 316 -13.36 -25.37 -6.53
C GLN A 316 -14.40 -26.48 -6.80
N GLU A 317 -14.59 -27.40 -5.85
CA GLU A 317 -15.64 -28.42 -5.96
C GLU A 317 -17.04 -27.82 -6.07
N GLN A 318 -17.31 -26.74 -5.32
CA GLN A 318 -18.57 -25.99 -5.42
C GLN A 318 -18.75 -25.33 -6.79
N ILE A 319 -17.69 -24.75 -7.37
CA ILE A 319 -17.72 -24.18 -8.72
C ILE A 319 -18.06 -25.27 -9.73
N ASP A 320 -17.35 -26.40 -9.70
CA ASP A 320 -17.54 -27.51 -10.63
C ASP A 320 -18.96 -28.09 -10.50
N LYS A 321 -19.43 -28.26 -9.25
CA LYS A 321 -20.80 -28.70 -8.95
C LYS A 321 -21.85 -27.74 -9.49
N ALA A 322 -21.68 -26.44 -9.30
CA ALA A 322 -22.60 -25.43 -9.84
C ALA A 322 -22.66 -25.47 -11.37
N GLN A 323 -21.52 -25.61 -12.04
CA GLN A 323 -21.45 -25.68 -13.51
C GLN A 323 -22.27 -26.86 -14.06
N ILE A 324 -22.14 -28.03 -13.44
CA ILE A 324 -22.86 -29.23 -13.86
C ILE A 324 -24.36 -29.10 -13.54
N ARG A 325 -24.71 -28.82 -12.28
CA ARG A 325 -26.10 -28.87 -11.81
C ARG A 325 -26.98 -27.80 -12.44
N LEU A 326 -26.46 -26.60 -12.71
CA LEU A 326 -27.24 -25.59 -13.42
C LEU A 326 -27.59 -26.02 -14.85
N GLY A 327 -26.71 -26.77 -15.52
CA GLY A 327 -26.98 -27.31 -16.85
C GLY A 327 -28.03 -28.40 -16.86
N GLU A 328 -27.97 -29.31 -15.88
CA GLU A 328 -28.95 -30.40 -15.73
C GLU A 328 -30.35 -29.86 -15.43
N LEU A 329 -30.47 -28.95 -14.46
CA LEU A 329 -31.75 -28.37 -14.07
C LEU A 329 -32.38 -27.53 -15.19
N GLU A 330 -31.57 -26.81 -15.99
CA GLU A 330 -32.06 -26.07 -17.15
C GLU A 330 -32.69 -27.02 -18.21
N ALA A 331 -32.08 -28.19 -18.42
CA ALA A 331 -32.60 -29.18 -19.38
C ALA A 331 -33.96 -29.77 -18.95
N GLU A 332 -34.26 -29.77 -17.65
CA GLU A 332 -35.55 -30.21 -17.10
C GLU A 332 -36.69 -29.20 -17.29
N ILE A 333 -36.39 -27.94 -17.65
CA ILE A 333 -37.42 -26.91 -17.87
C ILE A 333 -38.16 -27.20 -19.18
N GLU A 334 -39.45 -27.53 -19.13
CA GLU A 334 -40.25 -27.89 -20.31
C GLU A 334 -40.49 -26.72 -21.27
N ASP A 335 -40.76 -25.53 -20.73
CA ASP A 335 -41.10 -24.33 -21.51
C ASP A 335 -39.89 -23.81 -22.34
N PRO A 336 -39.97 -23.82 -23.68
CA PRO A 336 -38.85 -23.42 -24.53
C PRO A 336 -38.43 -21.95 -24.37
N GLU A 337 -39.37 -21.04 -24.12
CA GLU A 337 -39.06 -19.61 -23.97
C GLU A 337 -38.28 -19.35 -22.68
N THR A 338 -38.78 -19.87 -21.55
CA THR A 338 -38.09 -19.81 -20.25
C THR A 338 -36.72 -20.49 -20.35
N ARG A 339 -36.64 -21.67 -20.97
CA ARG A 339 -35.37 -22.39 -21.14
C ARG A 339 -34.32 -21.55 -21.90
N ASN A 340 -34.70 -20.91 -23.00
CA ASN A 340 -33.81 -20.05 -23.78
C ASN A 340 -33.30 -18.84 -22.97
N LEU A 341 -34.18 -18.24 -22.16
CA LEU A 341 -33.82 -17.13 -21.28
C LEU A 341 -32.81 -17.57 -20.20
N LEU A 342 -33.09 -18.69 -19.52
CA LEU A 342 -32.20 -19.26 -18.51
C LEU A 342 -30.84 -19.66 -19.11
N GLN A 343 -30.80 -20.12 -20.37
CA GLN A 343 -29.55 -20.41 -21.06
C GLN A 343 -28.68 -19.16 -21.26
N ALA A 344 -29.29 -17.99 -21.49
CA ALA A 344 -28.55 -16.74 -21.53
C ALA A 344 -27.98 -16.39 -20.15
N TYR A 345 -28.77 -16.53 -19.09
CA TYR A 345 -28.32 -16.26 -17.72
C TYR A 345 -27.24 -17.23 -17.27
N ARG A 346 -27.38 -18.53 -17.54
CA ARG A 346 -26.34 -19.53 -17.26
C ARG A 346 -25.04 -19.15 -17.92
N ARG A 347 -25.04 -18.79 -19.22
CA ARG A 347 -23.81 -18.37 -19.92
C ARG A 347 -23.12 -17.20 -19.22
N GLU A 348 -23.89 -16.21 -18.78
CA GLU A 348 -23.35 -15.08 -18.01
C GLU A 348 -22.76 -15.55 -16.67
N VAL A 349 -23.54 -16.29 -15.87
CA VAL A 349 -23.09 -16.85 -14.57
C VAL A 349 -21.81 -17.67 -14.75
N MET A 350 -21.77 -18.59 -15.72
CA MET A 350 -20.61 -19.45 -15.97
C MET A 350 -19.38 -18.66 -16.38
N SER A 351 -19.53 -17.59 -17.17
CA SER A 351 -18.40 -16.75 -17.59
C SER A 351 -17.79 -15.94 -16.44
N GLN A 352 -18.55 -15.75 -15.35
CA GLN A 352 -18.18 -14.93 -14.20
C GLN A 352 -18.01 -15.76 -12.92
N LEU A 353 -18.16 -17.09 -12.99
CA LEU A 353 -18.07 -17.97 -11.84
C LEU A 353 -16.60 -18.15 -11.43
N SER A 354 -16.25 -17.64 -10.26
CA SER A 354 -14.90 -17.63 -9.71
C SER A 354 -14.93 -17.77 -8.19
N PHE A 355 -13.75 -17.78 -7.55
CA PHE A 355 -13.64 -17.77 -6.09
C PHE A 355 -14.30 -16.53 -5.44
N GLU A 356 -14.44 -15.43 -6.21
CA GLU A 356 -15.07 -14.19 -5.75
C GLU A 356 -16.60 -14.23 -5.84
N THR A 357 -17.15 -15.02 -6.76
CA THR A 357 -18.59 -15.03 -7.05
C THR A 357 -19.32 -16.28 -6.59
N ILE A 358 -18.61 -17.38 -6.29
CA ILE A 358 -19.24 -18.65 -5.87
C ILE A 358 -20.15 -18.50 -4.65
N GLY A 359 -19.82 -17.58 -3.73
CA GLY A 359 -20.64 -17.26 -2.56
C GLY A 359 -22.07 -16.80 -2.92
N ARG A 360 -22.27 -16.21 -4.11
CA ARG A 360 -23.60 -15.80 -4.59
C ARG A 360 -24.53 -16.99 -4.84
N LEU A 361 -23.98 -18.17 -5.12
CA LEU A 361 -24.72 -19.42 -5.32
C LEU A 361 -24.86 -20.25 -4.04
N GLY A 362 -24.49 -19.72 -2.87
CA GLY A 362 -24.47 -20.49 -1.62
C GLY A 362 -25.81 -21.13 -1.25
N ALA A 363 -26.93 -20.40 -1.38
CA ALA A 363 -28.25 -20.94 -1.09
C ALA A 363 -28.65 -22.08 -2.04
N PHE A 364 -28.33 -21.94 -3.34
CA PHE A 364 -28.52 -22.99 -4.33
C PHE A 364 -27.68 -24.23 -4.00
N LEU A 365 -26.38 -24.06 -3.77
CA LEU A 365 -25.46 -25.16 -3.50
C LEU A 365 -25.83 -25.97 -2.26
N ASN A 366 -26.42 -25.31 -1.25
CA ASN A 366 -26.91 -25.95 -0.03
C ASN A 366 -28.19 -26.77 -0.25
N LEU A 367 -29.03 -26.39 -1.22
CA LEU A 367 -30.36 -26.97 -1.44
C LEU A 367 -30.48 -27.74 -2.77
N GLU A 368 -29.43 -27.81 -3.58
CA GLU A 368 -29.50 -28.45 -4.91
C GLU A 368 -29.83 -29.95 -4.82
N SER A 369 -29.39 -30.60 -3.73
CA SER A 369 -29.59 -32.03 -3.47
C SER A 369 -30.95 -32.34 -2.86
N ASP A 370 -31.74 -31.32 -2.50
CA ASP A 370 -33.04 -31.48 -1.86
C ASP A 370 -34.08 -31.97 -2.89
N GLU A 371 -34.56 -33.20 -2.73
CA GLU A 371 -35.54 -33.80 -3.64
C GLU A 371 -36.95 -33.19 -3.52
N SER A 372 -37.22 -32.42 -2.45
CA SER A 372 -38.51 -31.73 -2.27
C SER A 372 -38.66 -30.49 -3.14
N LEU A 373 -37.55 -29.93 -3.65
CA LEU A 373 -37.55 -28.76 -4.51
C LEU A 373 -37.53 -29.18 -5.98
N SER A 374 -38.41 -28.56 -6.76
CA SER A 374 -38.45 -28.69 -8.22
C SER A 374 -37.23 -28.03 -8.88
N ALA A 375 -36.97 -28.39 -10.15
CA ALA A 375 -35.92 -27.73 -10.93
C ALA A 375 -36.12 -26.21 -11.04
N ARG A 376 -37.38 -25.77 -11.16
CA ARG A 376 -37.73 -24.34 -11.19
C ARG A 376 -37.35 -23.62 -9.90
N GLU A 377 -37.63 -24.22 -8.74
CA GLU A 377 -37.31 -23.62 -7.44
C GLU A 377 -35.79 -23.58 -7.19
N LYS A 378 -35.07 -24.64 -7.57
CA LYS A 378 -33.60 -24.66 -7.49
C LYS A 378 -32.94 -23.61 -8.37
N LEU A 379 -33.43 -23.46 -9.60
CA LEU A 379 -32.96 -22.40 -10.52
C LEU A 379 -33.35 -21.00 -10.02
N ALA A 380 -34.51 -20.85 -9.39
CA ALA A 380 -34.89 -19.59 -8.75
C ALA A 380 -33.89 -19.19 -7.66
N LEU A 381 -33.49 -20.13 -6.78
CA LEU A 381 -32.48 -19.90 -5.75
C LEU A 381 -31.14 -19.47 -6.34
N ALA A 382 -30.69 -20.15 -7.40
CA ALA A 382 -29.43 -19.83 -8.07
C ALA A 382 -29.45 -18.45 -8.72
N TYR A 383 -30.45 -18.17 -9.54
CA TYR A 383 -30.51 -16.96 -10.35
C TYR A 383 -30.92 -15.73 -9.54
N SER A 384 -31.72 -15.88 -8.48
CA SER A 384 -31.95 -14.77 -7.55
C SER A 384 -30.69 -14.50 -6.71
N GLY A 385 -30.05 -15.55 -6.17
CA GLY A 385 -28.80 -15.41 -5.40
C GLY A 385 -27.67 -14.77 -6.18
N TRP A 386 -27.59 -15.00 -7.49
CA TRP A 386 -26.63 -14.32 -8.35
C TRP A 386 -26.81 -12.79 -8.38
N ILE A 387 -28.05 -12.31 -8.32
CA ILE A 387 -28.40 -10.89 -8.46
C ILE A 387 -28.40 -10.16 -7.12
N VAL A 388 -28.95 -10.77 -6.07
CA VAL A 388 -29.12 -10.10 -4.77
C VAL A 388 -28.27 -10.71 -3.65
N GLY A 389 -27.47 -11.73 -3.95
CA GLY A 389 -26.63 -12.44 -2.98
C GLY A 389 -27.39 -13.50 -2.19
N ALA A 390 -26.66 -14.32 -1.45
CA ALA A 390 -27.18 -15.52 -0.81
C ALA A 390 -28.22 -15.28 0.31
N ALA A 391 -28.33 -14.05 0.84
CA ALA A 391 -29.17 -13.76 2.00
C ALA A 391 -30.66 -13.55 1.69
N ASN A 392 -31.00 -13.10 0.47
CA ASN A 392 -32.37 -12.72 0.10
C ASN A 392 -32.82 -13.41 -1.20
N VAL A 393 -32.53 -14.70 -1.29
CA VAL A 393 -32.89 -15.53 -2.45
C VAL A 393 -34.40 -15.75 -2.53
N ALA A 394 -34.90 -15.82 -3.76
CA ALA A 394 -36.27 -16.18 -4.08
C ALA A 394 -36.35 -17.67 -4.45
N THR A 395 -37.41 -18.34 -4.01
CA THR A 395 -37.75 -19.72 -4.43
C THR A 395 -38.69 -19.75 -5.63
N ASP A 396 -39.32 -18.63 -5.97
CA ASP A 396 -40.16 -18.50 -7.16
C ASP A 396 -39.34 -18.03 -8.37
N LEU A 397 -39.43 -18.78 -9.47
CA LEU A 397 -38.63 -18.50 -10.67
C LEU A 397 -39.03 -17.17 -11.31
N ASN A 398 -40.32 -16.81 -11.34
CA ASN A 398 -40.75 -15.55 -11.96
C ASN A 398 -40.19 -14.34 -11.19
N THR A 399 -40.17 -14.43 -9.86
CA THR A 399 -39.52 -13.43 -9.00
C THR A 399 -38.02 -13.34 -9.32
N ALA A 400 -37.33 -14.48 -9.48
CA ALA A 400 -35.93 -14.47 -9.91
C ALA A 400 -35.75 -13.78 -11.27
N LEU A 401 -36.61 -14.07 -12.26
CA LEU A 401 -36.58 -13.41 -13.57
C LEU A 401 -36.81 -11.89 -13.45
N ASN A 402 -37.74 -11.45 -12.60
CA ASN A 402 -37.96 -10.03 -12.33
C ASN A 402 -36.71 -9.34 -11.76
N LEU A 403 -35.90 -10.03 -10.94
CA LEU A 403 -34.63 -9.49 -10.45
C LEU A 403 -33.62 -9.28 -11.59
N TRP A 404 -33.58 -10.18 -12.58
CA TRP A 404 -32.73 -10.00 -13.76
C TRP A 404 -33.21 -8.82 -14.62
N THR A 405 -34.51 -8.68 -14.81
CA THR A 405 -35.08 -7.50 -15.49
C THR A 405 -34.75 -6.22 -14.72
N ALA A 406 -34.90 -6.22 -13.39
CA ALA A 406 -34.57 -5.09 -12.55
C ALA A 406 -33.08 -4.72 -12.67
N ARG A 407 -32.18 -5.70 -12.64
CA ARG A 407 -30.75 -5.48 -12.87
C ARG A 407 -30.48 -4.81 -14.20
N ALA A 408 -31.10 -5.27 -15.28
CA ALA A 408 -30.94 -4.68 -16.59
C ALA A 408 -31.41 -3.21 -16.62
N GLN A 409 -32.58 -2.91 -16.02
CA GLN A 409 -33.09 -1.54 -15.91
C GLN A 409 -32.18 -0.64 -15.08
N VAL A 410 -31.66 -1.14 -13.95
CA VAL A 410 -30.73 -0.39 -13.09
C VAL A 410 -29.42 -0.10 -13.83
N LEU A 411 -28.85 -1.08 -14.53
CA LEU A 411 -27.63 -0.87 -15.33
C LEU A 411 -27.84 0.18 -16.42
N GLU A 412 -28.97 0.12 -17.12
CA GLU A 412 -29.27 1.07 -18.18
C GLU A 412 -29.52 2.49 -17.63
N TYR A 413 -30.22 2.60 -16.49
CA TYR A 413 -30.40 3.87 -15.78
C TYR A 413 -29.06 4.51 -15.41
N LEU A 414 -28.10 3.71 -14.95
CA LEU A 414 -26.77 4.19 -14.56
C LEU A 414 -25.88 4.60 -15.76
N ARG A 415 -26.23 4.16 -16.98
CA ARG A 415 -25.56 4.50 -18.24
C ARG A 415 -26.19 5.70 -18.95
N SER A 416 -27.49 5.89 -18.76
CA SER A 416 -28.28 6.89 -19.48
C SER A 416 -28.12 8.30 -18.91
N GLU A 417 -27.90 9.27 -19.79
CA GLU A 417 -27.95 10.71 -19.48
C GLU A 417 -29.32 11.34 -19.84
N ASN A 418 -30.27 10.54 -20.35
CA ASN A 418 -31.58 11.02 -20.80
C ASN A 418 -32.65 10.87 -19.71
N GLU A 419 -33.14 12.01 -19.20
CA GLU A 419 -34.15 12.06 -18.14
C GLU A 419 -35.44 11.31 -18.49
N GLN A 420 -35.93 11.39 -19.74
CA GLN A 420 -37.16 10.71 -20.15
C GLN A 420 -37.02 9.19 -20.15
N LEU A 421 -35.87 8.68 -20.60
CA LEU A 421 -35.57 7.25 -20.55
C LEU A 421 -35.43 6.78 -19.10
N ASN A 422 -34.82 7.60 -18.26
CA ASN A 422 -34.64 7.32 -16.84
C ASN A 422 -36.01 7.20 -16.12
N ASP A 423 -36.97 8.08 -16.41
CA ASP A 423 -38.33 8.00 -15.87
C ASP A 423 -39.06 6.71 -16.29
N GLN A 424 -38.90 6.28 -17.55
CA GLN A 424 -39.49 5.04 -18.06
C GLN A 424 -38.89 3.79 -17.37
N MET A 425 -37.59 3.80 -17.10
CA MET A 425 -36.91 2.73 -16.37
C MET A 425 -37.41 2.65 -14.94
N LEU A 426 -37.56 3.80 -14.26
CA LEU A 426 -38.11 3.86 -12.91
C LEU A 426 -39.56 3.39 -12.85
N GLU A 427 -40.39 3.76 -13.82
CA GLU A 427 -41.77 3.26 -13.93
C GLU A 427 -41.79 1.73 -14.12
N THR A 428 -40.93 1.20 -14.99
CA THR A 428 -40.79 -0.25 -15.20
C THR A 428 -40.38 -0.96 -13.92
N LEU A 429 -39.36 -0.46 -13.23
CA LEU A 429 -38.89 -1.00 -11.94
C LEU A 429 -40.00 -1.02 -10.89
N SER A 430 -40.84 0.02 -10.82
CA SER A 430 -41.95 0.11 -9.86
C SER A 430 -43.06 -0.92 -10.06
N LYS A 431 -43.17 -1.48 -11.28
CA LYS A 431 -44.19 -2.47 -11.65
C LYS A 431 -43.73 -3.92 -11.46
N LEU A 432 -42.43 -4.15 -11.23
CA LEU A 432 -41.89 -5.50 -11.08
C LEU A 432 -42.23 -6.08 -9.70
N GLU A 433 -42.94 -7.20 -9.69
CA GLU A 433 -43.24 -7.93 -8.46
C GLU A 433 -41.96 -8.46 -7.80
N GLY A 434 -41.86 -8.31 -6.48
CA GLY A 434 -40.69 -8.74 -5.70
C GLY A 434 -39.49 -7.78 -5.75
N VAL A 435 -39.57 -6.67 -6.49
CA VAL A 435 -38.49 -5.69 -6.62
C VAL A 435 -38.82 -4.44 -5.81
N SER A 436 -38.30 -4.37 -4.58
CA SER A 436 -38.41 -3.17 -3.73
C SER A 436 -37.16 -2.29 -3.80
N ALA A 437 -37.24 -1.06 -3.30
CA ALA A 437 -36.07 -0.20 -3.13
C ALA A 437 -34.97 -0.85 -2.26
N ALA A 438 -35.35 -1.67 -1.27
CA ALA A 438 -34.40 -2.42 -0.46
C ALA A 438 -33.67 -3.50 -1.27
N VAL A 439 -34.39 -4.19 -2.16
CA VAL A 439 -33.83 -5.18 -3.08
C VAL A 439 -32.88 -4.52 -4.09
N VAL A 440 -33.26 -3.38 -4.65
CA VAL A 440 -32.38 -2.60 -5.55
C VAL A 440 -31.11 -2.16 -4.80
N LYS A 441 -31.23 -1.65 -3.58
CA LYS A 441 -30.08 -1.28 -2.75
C LYS A 441 -29.11 -2.45 -2.52
N GLN A 442 -29.64 -3.66 -2.33
CA GLN A 442 -28.83 -4.87 -2.16
C GLN A 442 -28.19 -5.36 -3.46
N MET A 443 -28.85 -5.13 -4.60
CA MET A 443 -28.35 -5.48 -5.92
C MET A 443 -27.16 -4.61 -6.35
N ILE A 444 -27.16 -3.32 -6.01
CA ILE A 444 -26.15 -2.33 -6.46
C ILE A 444 -24.71 -2.80 -6.25
N PRO A 445 -24.28 -3.29 -5.06
CA PRO A 445 -22.92 -3.77 -4.84
C PRO A 445 -22.53 -5.01 -5.66
N LEU A 446 -23.50 -5.73 -6.21
CA LEU A 446 -23.31 -6.97 -6.95
C LEU A 446 -23.41 -6.78 -8.47
N LEU A 447 -23.70 -5.55 -8.91
CA LEU A 447 -23.72 -5.19 -10.32
C LEU A 447 -22.35 -5.43 -10.97
N PRO A 448 -22.33 -5.82 -12.25
CA PRO A 448 -21.11 -5.77 -13.04
C PRO A 448 -20.69 -4.29 -13.22
N PRO A 449 -19.48 -4.03 -13.73
CA PRO A 449 -19.11 -2.70 -14.18
C PRO A 449 -20.19 -2.06 -15.05
N ILE A 450 -20.55 -0.82 -14.71
CA ILE A 450 -21.60 -0.06 -15.40
C ILE A 450 -21.15 0.21 -16.83
N LEU A 451 -19.89 0.63 -16.99
CA LEU A 451 -19.28 0.90 -18.29
C LEU A 451 -18.28 -0.21 -18.61
N ASP A 452 -18.27 -0.63 -19.88
CA ASP A 452 -17.26 -1.57 -20.35
C ASP A 452 -15.87 -0.93 -20.24
N ALA A 453 -14.92 -1.71 -19.74
CA ALA A 453 -13.53 -1.32 -19.72
C ALA A 453 -12.85 -1.78 -21.03
N PRO A 454 -12.01 -0.95 -21.66
CA PRO A 454 -11.25 -1.34 -22.85
C PRO A 454 -10.06 -2.26 -22.46
N VAL A 455 -10.32 -3.34 -21.72
CA VAL A 455 -9.27 -4.23 -21.20
C VAL A 455 -8.68 -5.02 -22.34
N ARG A 456 -7.47 -4.65 -22.76
CA ARG A 456 -6.69 -5.38 -23.77
C ARG A 456 -5.68 -6.33 -23.12
N ASP A 457 -5.04 -5.88 -22.05
CA ASP A 457 -4.04 -6.61 -21.29
C ASP A 457 -3.97 -6.01 -19.87
N ILE A 458 -4.29 -6.80 -18.85
CA ILE A 458 -4.23 -6.37 -17.44
C ILE A 458 -2.79 -6.24 -16.92
N SER A 459 -1.80 -6.76 -17.66
CA SER A 459 -0.37 -6.75 -17.25
C SER A 459 0.29 -5.39 -17.46
N ASN A 460 -0.33 -4.53 -18.28
CA ASN A 460 0.20 -3.23 -18.66
C ASN A 460 -0.84 -2.13 -18.46
N SER A 461 -0.36 -0.90 -18.35
CA SER A 461 -1.24 0.25 -18.29
C SER A 461 -1.89 0.52 -19.65
N PHE A 462 -3.11 1.05 -19.63
CA PHE A 462 -3.82 1.45 -20.84
C PHE A 462 -4.60 2.77 -20.62
N PRO A 463 -4.79 3.58 -21.67
CA PRO A 463 -5.55 4.83 -21.57
C PRO A 463 -7.06 4.59 -21.61
N VAL A 464 -7.80 5.50 -20.97
CA VAL A 464 -9.25 5.65 -21.01
C VAL A 464 -9.57 7.10 -21.38
N HIS A 465 -10.41 7.28 -22.39
CA HIS A 465 -10.95 8.58 -22.77
C HIS A 465 -12.37 8.69 -22.21
N VAL A 466 -12.58 9.64 -21.29
CA VAL A 466 -13.86 9.84 -20.62
C VAL A 466 -14.80 10.68 -21.50
N THR A 467 -14.26 11.76 -22.08
CA THR A 467 -14.97 12.61 -23.04
C THR A 467 -14.37 12.47 -24.43
N ASP A 468 -15.05 13.05 -25.44
CA ASP A 468 -14.46 13.24 -26.77
C ASP A 468 -13.12 14.00 -26.63
N PRO A 469 -12.03 13.54 -27.27
CA PRO A 469 -10.76 14.27 -27.30
C PRO A 469 -10.86 15.70 -27.85
N ASN A 470 -11.92 16.01 -28.61
CA ASN A 470 -12.21 17.34 -29.15
C ASN A 470 -13.22 18.14 -28.31
N ALA A 471 -13.64 17.63 -27.15
CA ALA A 471 -14.46 18.40 -26.21
C ALA A 471 -13.73 19.67 -25.75
N GLU A 472 -14.49 20.67 -25.30
CA GLU A 472 -13.92 21.92 -24.78
C GLU A 472 -12.93 21.67 -23.64
N ILE A 473 -13.23 20.68 -22.78
CA ILE A 473 -12.35 20.19 -21.73
C ILE A 473 -12.23 18.67 -21.87
N PRO A 474 -11.21 18.15 -22.58
CA PRO A 474 -11.05 16.72 -22.77
C PRO A 474 -10.57 16.06 -21.47
N VAL A 475 -11.25 15.01 -21.03
CA VAL A 475 -10.89 14.22 -19.86
C VAL A 475 -10.40 12.84 -20.29
N SER A 476 -9.21 12.47 -19.84
CA SER A 476 -8.64 11.14 -20.02
C SER A 476 -7.72 10.77 -18.86
N TYR A 477 -7.53 9.47 -18.67
CA TYR A 477 -6.59 8.95 -17.68
C TYR A 477 -5.97 7.65 -18.18
N SER A 478 -4.80 7.30 -17.64
CA SER A 478 -4.24 5.96 -17.81
C SER A 478 -4.52 5.13 -16.56
N VAL A 479 -4.77 3.83 -16.72
CA VAL A 479 -5.04 2.93 -15.60
C VAL A 479 -4.09 1.74 -15.63
N LEU A 480 -3.69 1.30 -14.45
CA LEU A 480 -3.01 0.05 -14.20
C LEU A 480 -3.87 -0.77 -13.23
N LEU A 481 -4.39 -1.90 -13.71
CA LEU A 481 -5.16 -2.83 -12.90
C LEU A 481 -4.23 -3.76 -12.10
N PRO A 482 -4.67 -4.27 -10.94
CA PRO A 482 -3.89 -5.26 -10.19
C PRO A 482 -3.78 -6.59 -10.94
N ILE A 483 -2.73 -7.36 -10.62
CA ILE A 483 -2.60 -8.74 -11.11
C ILE A 483 -3.82 -9.54 -10.70
N GLU A 484 -4.36 -10.35 -11.63
CA GLU A 484 -5.57 -11.15 -11.40
C GLU A 484 -6.79 -10.28 -11.05
N TYR A 485 -6.87 -9.07 -11.62
CA TYR A 485 -8.07 -8.25 -11.52
C TYR A 485 -9.33 -9.03 -11.94
N ASP A 486 -10.30 -9.11 -11.02
CA ASP A 486 -11.64 -9.67 -11.22
C ASP A 486 -12.66 -8.55 -10.95
N PRO A 487 -13.56 -8.20 -11.89
CA PRO A 487 -14.55 -7.14 -11.68
C PRO A 487 -15.52 -7.41 -10.51
N HIS A 488 -15.55 -8.61 -9.93
CA HIS A 488 -16.36 -8.94 -8.76
C HIS A 488 -15.63 -8.80 -7.42
N HIS A 489 -14.32 -8.52 -7.46
CA HIS A 489 -13.54 -8.17 -6.28
C HIS A 489 -13.48 -6.65 -6.11
N THR A 490 -13.61 -6.16 -4.88
CA THR A 490 -13.63 -4.72 -4.57
C THR A 490 -12.23 -4.22 -4.19
N TYR A 491 -11.66 -3.35 -5.02
CA TYR A 491 -10.27 -2.90 -4.90
C TYR A 491 -10.13 -1.47 -4.36
N PRO A 492 -9.15 -1.19 -3.48
CA PRO A 492 -8.74 0.18 -3.22
C PRO A 492 -8.12 0.83 -4.46
N MET A 493 -8.16 2.16 -4.55
CA MET A 493 -7.65 2.92 -5.69
C MET A 493 -6.65 3.99 -5.27
N ILE A 494 -5.57 4.15 -6.06
CA ILE A 494 -4.66 5.29 -5.97
C ILE A 494 -4.85 6.17 -7.21
N VAL A 495 -5.13 7.45 -6.99
CA VAL A 495 -5.09 8.50 -8.01
C VAL A 495 -3.70 9.11 -7.99
N ALA A 496 -2.89 8.83 -9.00
CA ALA A 496 -1.49 9.21 -9.07
C ALA A 496 -1.27 10.36 -10.07
N LEU A 497 -1.02 11.57 -9.56
CA LEU A 497 -0.76 12.76 -10.36
C LEU A 497 0.72 12.85 -10.75
N ARG A 498 0.98 12.86 -12.06
CA ARG A 498 2.34 12.95 -12.62
C ARG A 498 2.96 14.33 -12.41
N PRO A 499 4.29 14.46 -12.26
CA PRO A 499 4.94 15.75 -12.41
C PRO A 499 4.90 16.21 -13.87
N SER A 500 5.07 17.51 -14.12
CA SER A 500 5.11 18.11 -15.46
C SER A 500 6.19 17.52 -16.36
N THR A 501 7.26 16.99 -15.76
CA THR A 501 8.43 16.43 -16.46
C THR A 501 8.28 14.96 -16.87
N LEU A 502 7.24 14.26 -16.42
CA LEU A 502 7.02 12.84 -16.71
C LEU A 502 5.63 12.60 -17.29
N ASP A 503 5.42 11.41 -17.85
CA ASP A 503 4.15 10.93 -18.38
C ASP A 503 3.36 10.08 -17.37
N ALA A 504 2.12 9.73 -17.70
CA ALA A 504 1.27 8.90 -16.87
C ALA A 504 1.86 7.49 -16.63
N ASN A 505 2.49 6.90 -17.64
CA ASN A 505 3.08 5.55 -17.52
C ASN A 505 4.23 5.50 -16.51
N SER A 506 5.02 6.57 -16.40
CA SER A 506 6.10 6.67 -15.43
C SER A 506 5.58 6.59 -13.99
N VAL A 507 4.48 7.30 -13.66
CA VAL A 507 3.90 7.25 -12.31
C VAL A 507 3.14 5.97 -12.02
N LEU A 508 2.45 5.40 -13.02
CA LEU A 508 1.85 4.07 -12.89
C LEU A 508 2.92 2.99 -12.65
N GLY A 509 4.04 3.09 -13.37
CA GLY A 509 5.20 2.22 -13.20
C GLY A 509 5.82 2.33 -11.81
N TRP A 510 5.91 3.54 -11.24
CA TRP A 510 6.45 3.76 -9.89
C TRP A 510 5.67 2.99 -8.82
N TRP A 511 4.34 2.97 -8.92
CA TRP A 511 3.48 2.21 -8.00
C TRP A 511 3.45 0.71 -8.31
N GLY A 512 3.42 0.36 -9.60
CA GLY A 512 3.09 -0.97 -10.07
C GLY A 512 4.25 -1.88 -10.44
N LYS A 513 5.47 -1.36 -10.58
CA LYS A 513 6.62 -2.15 -11.07
C LYS A 513 7.87 -1.89 -10.22
N TYR A 514 8.55 -2.97 -9.87
CA TYR A 514 9.95 -2.95 -9.42
C TYR A 514 10.85 -3.48 -10.54
N LYS A 515 12.17 -3.24 -10.43
CA LYS A 515 13.17 -3.70 -11.42
C LYS A 515 13.02 -5.19 -11.78
N ASN A 516 12.75 -6.03 -10.78
CA ASN A 516 12.61 -7.48 -10.92
C ASN A 516 11.26 -7.94 -10.36
N GLY A 517 10.12 -7.39 -10.80
CA GLY A 517 8.80 -7.93 -10.43
C GLY A 517 7.74 -6.88 -10.09
N PRO A 518 6.58 -7.30 -9.55
CA PRO A 518 5.47 -6.39 -9.28
C PRO A 518 5.76 -5.41 -8.15
N GLY A 519 5.35 -4.16 -8.35
CA GLY A 519 5.37 -3.08 -7.36
C GLY A 519 4.34 -3.28 -6.24
N GLN A 520 4.22 -2.29 -5.36
CA GLN A 520 3.35 -2.41 -4.18
C GLN A 520 1.87 -2.39 -4.54
N SER A 521 1.44 -1.60 -5.53
CA SER A 521 0.03 -1.59 -5.95
C SER A 521 -0.40 -2.96 -6.46
N GLN A 522 0.45 -3.57 -7.30
CA GLN A 522 0.24 -4.91 -7.82
C GLN A 522 0.23 -5.97 -6.72
N ARG A 523 1.14 -5.91 -5.75
CA ARG A 523 1.18 -6.90 -4.64
C ARG A 523 -0.01 -6.80 -3.68
N ARG A 524 -0.57 -5.60 -3.51
CA ARG A 524 -1.62 -5.33 -2.52
C ARG A 524 -3.02 -5.19 -3.12
N GLY A 525 -3.16 -5.37 -4.43
CA GLY A 525 -4.46 -5.30 -5.10
C GLY A 525 -4.98 -3.87 -5.22
N TYR A 526 -4.16 -2.91 -5.63
CA TYR A 526 -4.62 -1.54 -5.88
C TYR A 526 -4.81 -1.30 -7.37
N ILE A 527 -5.95 -0.71 -7.72
CA ILE A 527 -6.11 -0.01 -9.00
C ILE A 527 -5.32 1.29 -8.91
N VAL A 528 -4.53 1.61 -9.92
CA VAL A 528 -3.84 2.91 -10.00
C VAL A 528 -4.32 3.63 -11.26
N ILE A 529 -4.88 4.82 -11.10
CA ILE A 529 -5.22 5.70 -12.22
C ILE A 529 -4.28 6.91 -12.22
N ALA A 530 -3.98 7.42 -13.40
CA ALA A 530 -3.19 8.61 -13.63
C ALA A 530 -3.97 9.56 -14.55
N PRO A 531 -4.78 10.48 -13.99
CA PRO A 531 -5.50 11.48 -14.74
C PRO A 531 -4.57 12.44 -15.51
N GLU A 532 -4.94 12.78 -16.74
CA GLU A 532 -4.30 13.88 -17.48
C GLU A 532 -4.90 15.21 -17.00
N TYR A 533 -4.37 15.70 -15.89
CA TYR A 533 -4.82 16.93 -15.22
C TYR A 533 -4.04 18.18 -15.65
N LEU A 534 -2.92 17.98 -16.36
CA LEU A 534 -1.94 19.00 -16.71
C LEU A 534 -1.74 19.05 -18.22
N SER A 535 -1.81 20.26 -18.80
CA SER A 535 -1.48 20.47 -20.22
C SER A 535 -0.04 20.06 -20.52
N LYS A 536 0.24 19.60 -21.75
CA LYS A 536 1.56 19.06 -22.13
C LYS A 536 2.72 20.04 -21.93
N ASP A 537 2.47 21.33 -22.17
CA ASP A 537 3.49 22.38 -22.10
C ASP A 537 3.49 23.14 -20.77
N GLN A 538 2.64 22.73 -19.81
CA GLN A 538 2.50 23.42 -18.54
C GLN A 538 3.57 22.94 -17.55
N GLU A 539 4.45 23.86 -17.15
CA GLU A 539 5.57 23.54 -16.24
C GLU A 539 5.17 23.54 -14.76
N ASN A 540 4.23 24.40 -14.37
CA ASN A 540 3.81 24.62 -12.97
C ASN A 540 2.32 24.35 -12.79
N TYR A 541 1.92 23.92 -11.59
CA TYR A 541 0.52 23.87 -11.22
C TYR A 541 -0.02 25.28 -10.92
N GLU A 542 -1.24 25.56 -11.36
CA GLU A 542 -1.84 26.92 -11.33
C GLU A 542 -3.17 26.99 -10.56
N ASP A 543 -3.43 26.05 -9.63
CA ASP A 543 -4.63 26.02 -8.78
C ASP A 543 -5.94 26.25 -9.59
N ASN A 544 -6.11 25.50 -10.70
CA ASN A 544 -7.17 25.77 -11.69
C ASN A 544 -8.30 24.73 -11.70
N VAL A 545 -9.53 25.20 -12.01
CA VAL A 545 -10.76 24.38 -12.01
C VAL A 545 -10.68 23.21 -13.01
N THR A 546 -9.98 23.38 -14.12
CA THR A 546 -9.84 22.36 -15.16
C THR A 546 -9.12 21.11 -14.62
N ALA A 547 -8.08 21.29 -13.80
CA ALA A 547 -7.38 20.18 -13.16
C ALA A 547 -8.28 19.43 -12.17
N HIS A 548 -9.08 20.15 -11.36
CA HIS A 548 -10.06 19.53 -10.47
C HIS A 548 -11.08 18.72 -11.26
N TYR A 549 -11.64 19.31 -12.32
CA TYR A 549 -12.61 18.64 -13.17
C TYR A 549 -12.04 17.36 -13.79
N ALA A 550 -10.84 17.41 -14.38
CA ALA A 550 -10.19 16.26 -14.97
C ALA A 550 -9.96 15.11 -13.97
N VAL A 551 -9.53 15.43 -12.74
CA VAL A 551 -9.30 14.43 -11.69
C VAL A 551 -10.61 13.82 -11.18
N ILE A 552 -11.60 14.66 -10.87
CA ILE A 552 -12.89 14.20 -10.32
C ILE A 552 -13.66 13.38 -11.35
N GLU A 553 -13.70 13.80 -12.62
CA GLU A 553 -14.36 13.04 -13.67
C GLU A 553 -13.62 11.72 -13.97
N SER A 554 -12.28 11.70 -13.90
CA SER A 554 -11.53 10.44 -14.00
C SER A 554 -11.86 9.48 -12.86
N ILE A 555 -12.04 9.97 -11.63
CA ILE A 555 -12.47 9.13 -10.49
C ILE A 555 -13.89 8.61 -10.71
N ARG A 556 -14.82 9.45 -11.17
CA ARG A 556 -16.21 9.07 -11.44
C ARG A 556 -16.29 8.00 -12.54
N ASP A 557 -15.59 8.19 -13.65
CA ASP A 557 -15.54 7.21 -14.74
C ASP A 557 -14.86 5.91 -14.30
N ALA A 558 -13.74 5.98 -13.57
CA ALA A 558 -13.06 4.80 -13.04
C ALA A 558 -13.96 3.96 -12.12
N ARG A 559 -14.78 4.59 -11.27
CA ARG A 559 -15.77 3.90 -10.41
C ARG A 559 -16.91 3.24 -11.20
N LYS A 560 -17.19 3.70 -12.42
CA LYS A 560 -18.18 3.09 -13.31
C LYS A 560 -17.60 1.93 -14.13
N ARG A 561 -16.30 1.96 -14.44
CA ARG A 561 -15.60 0.93 -15.25
C ARG A 561 -14.93 -0.17 -14.44
N PHE A 562 -14.53 0.13 -13.21
CA PHE A 562 -13.78 -0.77 -12.35
C PHE A 562 -14.44 -0.87 -10.98
N ASN A 563 -14.31 -2.04 -10.34
CA ASN A 563 -14.90 -2.27 -9.01
C ASN A 563 -14.02 -1.65 -7.91
N VAL A 564 -14.20 -0.35 -7.74
CA VAL A 564 -13.45 0.49 -6.79
C VAL A 564 -14.19 0.59 -5.47
N ASP A 565 -13.48 0.31 -4.39
CA ASP A 565 -13.89 0.67 -3.04
C ASP A 565 -13.86 2.18 -2.86
N SER A 566 -15.05 2.79 -2.77
CA SER A 566 -15.18 4.25 -2.69
C SER A 566 -14.67 4.81 -1.35
N ASP A 567 -14.57 3.99 -0.30
CA ASP A 567 -14.05 4.38 1.01
C ASP A 567 -12.52 4.20 1.10
N ARG A 568 -11.89 3.64 0.05
CA ARG A 568 -10.43 3.42 -0.03
C ARG A 568 -9.83 4.00 -1.31
N VAL A 569 -10.19 5.24 -1.61
CA VAL A 569 -9.57 6.06 -2.67
C VAL A 569 -8.49 6.95 -2.05
N PHE A 570 -7.27 6.88 -2.57
CA PHE A 570 -6.13 7.66 -2.08
C PHE A 570 -5.61 8.58 -3.18
N LEU A 571 -5.27 9.83 -2.84
CA LEU A 571 -4.66 10.77 -3.77
C LEU A 571 -3.15 10.81 -3.55
N SER A 572 -2.37 10.83 -4.61
CA SER A 572 -0.93 11.04 -4.55
C SER A 572 -0.45 11.86 -5.74
N GLY A 573 0.68 12.52 -5.58
CA GLY A 573 1.36 13.12 -6.71
C GLY A 573 2.83 13.36 -6.43
N HIS A 574 3.60 13.60 -7.48
CA HIS A 574 5.02 13.96 -7.39
C HIS A 574 5.27 15.36 -7.96
N GLY A 575 6.09 16.18 -7.30
CA GLY A 575 6.44 17.52 -7.80
C GLY A 575 5.20 18.37 -8.05
N THR A 576 4.98 18.82 -9.29
CA THR A 576 3.75 19.55 -9.65
C THR A 576 2.46 18.75 -9.45
N GLY A 577 2.53 17.41 -9.50
CA GLY A 577 1.41 16.55 -9.15
C GLY A 577 1.16 16.51 -7.65
N ALA A 578 2.21 16.71 -6.84
CA ALA A 578 2.07 16.84 -5.40
C ALA A 578 1.47 18.19 -5.01
N ASP A 579 1.80 19.27 -5.74
CA ASP A 579 1.17 20.58 -5.59
C ASP A 579 -0.36 20.46 -5.83
N ALA A 580 -0.74 19.82 -6.94
CA ALA A 580 -2.14 19.52 -7.25
C ALA A 580 -2.80 18.58 -6.23
N ALA A 581 -2.06 17.60 -5.70
CA ALA A 581 -2.57 16.71 -4.67
C ALA A 581 -2.91 17.45 -3.37
N PHE A 582 -2.12 18.46 -2.99
CA PHE A 582 -2.46 19.32 -1.86
C PHE A 582 -3.75 20.11 -2.10
N ASP A 583 -3.85 20.78 -3.24
CA ASP A 583 -5.01 21.61 -3.59
C ASP A 583 -6.31 20.77 -3.67
N ILE A 584 -6.31 19.73 -4.51
CA ILE A 584 -7.47 18.87 -4.73
C ILE A 584 -7.83 18.10 -3.45
N GLY A 585 -6.84 17.59 -2.72
CA GLY A 585 -7.07 16.83 -1.50
C GLY A 585 -7.65 17.66 -0.37
N MET A 586 -7.24 18.93 -0.25
CA MET A 586 -7.82 19.85 0.75
C MET A 586 -9.19 20.40 0.33
N SER A 587 -9.42 20.57 -0.97
CA SER A 587 -10.71 21.06 -1.50
C SER A 587 -11.82 20.01 -1.50
N HIS A 588 -11.47 18.72 -1.62
CA HIS A 588 -12.40 17.59 -1.72
C HIS A 588 -12.07 16.49 -0.70
N PRO A 589 -12.04 16.83 0.60
CA PRO A 589 -11.58 15.94 1.67
C PRO A 589 -12.44 14.67 1.84
N ASP A 590 -13.69 14.71 1.40
CA ASP A 590 -14.66 13.62 1.44
C ASP A 590 -14.39 12.54 0.37
N LEU A 591 -13.63 12.87 -0.68
CA LEU A 591 -13.32 11.94 -1.76
C LEU A 591 -12.15 11.00 -1.45
N PHE A 592 -11.33 11.30 -0.44
CA PHE A 592 -10.05 10.61 -0.22
C PHE A 592 -9.89 10.08 1.19
N ALA A 593 -9.60 8.78 1.30
CA ALA A 593 -9.19 8.11 2.52
C ALA A 593 -7.79 8.55 3.00
N GLY A 594 -6.99 9.13 2.10
CA GLY A 594 -5.69 9.71 2.42
C GLY A 594 -5.04 10.40 1.22
N VAL A 595 -4.21 11.40 1.50
CA VAL A 595 -3.50 12.20 0.50
C VAL A 595 -1.99 12.09 0.73
N MET A 596 -1.23 11.83 -0.32
CA MET A 596 0.22 11.56 -0.30
C MET A 596 0.98 12.45 -1.30
N PRO A 597 1.19 13.74 -0.98
CA PRO A 597 2.00 14.65 -1.81
C PRO A 597 3.49 14.33 -1.63
N ILE A 598 4.20 14.05 -2.73
CA ILE A 598 5.62 13.69 -2.73
C ILE A 598 6.43 14.83 -3.35
N ALA A 599 7.24 15.50 -2.53
CA ALA A 599 8.07 16.65 -2.93
C ALA A 599 7.25 17.81 -3.54
N GLY A 600 6.02 18.02 -3.03
CA GLY A 600 5.16 19.15 -3.40
C GLY A 600 5.28 20.34 -2.46
N LYS A 601 4.68 21.45 -2.88
CA LYS A 601 4.51 22.69 -2.15
C LYS A 601 3.03 22.95 -1.96
N THR A 602 2.69 23.54 -0.83
CA THR A 602 1.34 24.05 -0.59
C THR A 602 1.23 25.46 -1.16
N SER A 603 0.18 25.77 -1.92
CA SER A 603 -0.11 27.14 -2.37
C SER A 603 -0.70 27.96 -1.21
N ALA A 604 -0.73 29.29 -1.36
CA ALA A 604 -1.33 30.16 -0.35
C ALA A 604 -2.85 29.93 -0.23
N PHE A 605 -3.52 29.51 -1.32
CA PHE A 605 -4.95 29.20 -1.34
C PHE A 605 -5.32 28.07 -0.37
N ASN A 606 -4.44 27.10 -0.20
CA ASN A 606 -4.64 25.96 0.71
C ASN A 606 -4.89 26.39 2.18
N LEU A 607 -4.43 27.58 2.58
CA LEU A 607 -4.67 28.13 3.93
C LEU A 607 -6.11 28.60 4.15
N HIS A 608 -6.89 28.77 3.08
CA HIS A 608 -8.21 29.40 3.11
C HIS A 608 -9.38 28.44 2.88
N TYR A 609 -9.17 27.20 2.43
CA TYR A 609 -10.28 26.25 2.16
C TYR A 609 -11.13 25.91 3.39
N TRP A 610 -10.63 26.18 4.58
CA TRP A 610 -11.23 25.81 5.86
C TRP A 610 -11.57 27.02 6.74
N GLN A 611 -11.47 28.23 6.17
CA GLN A 611 -11.98 29.48 6.75
C GLN A 611 -13.40 29.71 6.24
#